data_AF-A0A3C1MCT8-F1
#
_entry.id   AF-A0A3C1MCT8-F1
#
_cell.length_a   1.000
_cell.length_b   1.000
_cell.length_c   1.000
_cell.angle_alpha   90.00
_cell.angle_beta   90.00
_cell.angle_gamma   90.00
#
_symmetry.space_group_name_H-M   'P 1'
#
loop_
_entity.id
_entity.type
_entity.pdbx_description
1 polymer ?
#
loop_
_entity_poly.entity_id
_entity_poly.type
_entity_poly.pdbx_seq_one_letter_code
_entity_poly.pdbx_strand_id
1 'polypeptide(L)'
;MDKNTYKSRKKKGLFTYLEHTIRFKDPSFHGLPGHYIPRLLFLFFISIFYVGNTHYHEKMVRRIGQLEQEVDALRVDYTTLQADYMFDSKQSEVAKRVAKMGLYEAPSPPSKIKLK
;
A
#
# COMPACT_ATOMS: atom_id res chain seq x y z
N MET A 1 -33.52 6.71 -61.03
CA MET A 1 -33.88 6.49 -59.61
C MET A 1 -32.91 5.45 -59.05
N ASP A 2 -31.79 5.91 -58.51
CA ASP A 2 -30.74 5.02 -58.00
C ASP A 2 -31.14 4.39 -56.67
N LYS A 3 -31.12 3.06 -56.63
CA LYS A 3 -31.45 2.27 -55.44
C LYS A 3 -30.22 2.22 -54.53
N ASN A 4 -30.28 2.93 -53.40
CA ASN A 4 -29.26 2.85 -52.36
C ASN A 4 -29.24 1.43 -51.75
N THR A 5 -28.13 0.73 -51.91
CA THR A 5 -27.88 -0.56 -51.27
C THR A 5 -26.77 -0.41 -50.23
N TYR A 6 -27.11 0.15 -49.07
CA TYR A 6 -26.22 0.09 -47.90
C TYR A 6 -26.14 -1.35 -47.39
N LYS A 7 -25.13 -2.09 -47.85
CA LYS A 7 -24.78 -3.40 -47.29
C LYS A 7 -24.11 -3.18 -45.93
N SER A 8 -24.87 -3.31 -44.84
CA SER A 8 -24.35 -3.23 -43.47
C SER A 8 -23.25 -4.28 -43.27
N ARG A 9 -22.02 -3.81 -43.13
CA ARG A 9 -20.83 -4.62 -42.88
C ARG A 9 -20.92 -5.17 -41.46
N LYS A 10 -21.50 -6.38 -41.28
CA LYS A 10 -21.50 -7.11 -40.00
C LYS A 10 -20.04 -7.24 -39.52
N LYS A 11 -19.65 -6.39 -38.56
CA LYS A 11 -18.35 -6.48 -37.90
C LYS A 11 -18.36 -7.73 -37.02
N LYS A 12 -17.52 -8.71 -37.38
CA LYS A 12 -17.23 -9.91 -36.59
C LYS A 12 -16.45 -9.48 -35.33
N GLY A 13 -17.15 -8.94 -34.34
CA GLY A 13 -16.57 -8.53 -33.07
C GLY A 13 -16.70 -9.64 -32.02
N LEU A 14 -16.05 -9.47 -30.87
CA LEU A 14 -16.16 -10.35 -29.69
C LEU A 14 -17.62 -10.66 -29.32
N PHE A 15 -18.53 -9.70 -29.58
CA PHE A 15 -19.98 -9.87 -29.45
C PHE A 15 -20.55 -11.01 -30.29
N THR A 16 -20.05 -11.26 -31.51
CA THR A 16 -20.52 -12.35 -32.37
C THR A 16 -20.10 -13.72 -31.84
N TYR A 17 -18.92 -13.81 -31.21
CA TYR A 17 -18.46 -15.06 -30.57
C TYR A 17 -19.24 -15.34 -29.29
N LEU A 18 -19.52 -14.30 -28.50
CA LEU A 18 -20.37 -14.40 -27.32
C LEU A 18 -21.80 -14.83 -27.69
N GLU A 19 -22.40 -14.20 -28.71
CA GLU A 19 -23.75 -14.52 -29.19
C GLU A 19 -23.85 -15.96 -29.72
N HIS A 20 -22.81 -16.46 -30.39
CA HIS A 20 -22.79 -17.83 -30.90
C HIS A 20 -22.74 -18.88 -29.78
N THR A 21 -21.92 -18.65 -28.74
CA THR A 21 -21.80 -19.56 -27.60
C THR A 21 -23.03 -19.52 -26.69
N ILE A 22 -23.74 -18.39 -26.64
CA ILE A 22 -24.96 -18.20 -25.83
C ILE A 22 -26.24 -18.57 -26.61
N ARG A 23 -26.16 -19.42 -27.65
CA ARG A 23 -27.37 -20.03 -28.25
C ARG A 23 -27.94 -21.05 -27.28
N PHE A 24 -28.74 -20.59 -26.31
CA PHE A 24 -29.60 -21.41 -25.46
C PHE A 24 -30.63 -22.17 -26.32
N LYS A 25 -30.20 -23.31 -26.87
CA LYS A 25 -31.06 -24.29 -27.53
C LYS A 25 -31.04 -25.62 -26.77
N ASP A 26 -30.86 -25.55 -25.45
CA ASP A 26 -31.05 -26.69 -24.56
C ASP A 26 -32.50 -26.70 -24.04
N PRO A 27 -33.29 -27.75 -24.34
CA PRO A 27 -34.67 -27.88 -23.87
C PRO A 27 -34.79 -27.88 -22.34
N SER A 28 -33.68 -28.13 -21.63
CA SER A 28 -33.59 -28.25 -20.17
C SER A 28 -33.78 -26.94 -19.39
N PHE A 29 -33.71 -25.77 -20.05
CA PHE A 29 -33.85 -24.46 -19.41
C PHE A 29 -35.25 -23.84 -19.52
N HIS A 30 -36.31 -24.62 -19.77
CA HIS A 30 -37.69 -24.14 -19.78
C HIS A 30 -38.19 -23.56 -18.43
N GLY A 31 -37.44 -23.75 -17.34
CA GLY A 31 -37.82 -23.30 -15.99
C GLY A 31 -37.09 -22.07 -15.45
N LEU A 32 -36.16 -21.46 -16.20
CA LEU A 32 -35.45 -20.26 -15.74
C LEU A 32 -35.91 -19.04 -16.52
N PRO A 33 -36.80 -18.21 -15.96
CA PRO A 33 -37.28 -17.05 -16.67
C PRO A 33 -36.14 -16.04 -16.88
N GLY A 34 -36.07 -15.47 -18.08
CA GLY A 34 -34.91 -14.70 -18.56
C GLY A 34 -34.55 -13.46 -17.73
N HIS A 35 -35.42 -13.03 -16.81
CA HIS A 35 -35.16 -11.92 -15.88
C HIS A 35 -34.21 -12.26 -14.73
N TYR A 36 -33.84 -13.53 -14.52
CA TYR A 36 -32.80 -13.90 -13.54
C TYR A 36 -31.39 -13.86 -14.12
N ILE A 37 -31.23 -13.96 -15.45
CA ILE A 37 -29.92 -13.94 -16.12
C ILE A 37 -29.12 -12.67 -15.77
N PRO A 38 -29.67 -11.44 -15.83
CA PRO A 38 -28.92 -10.24 -15.46
C PRO A 38 -28.52 -10.20 -13.97
N ARG A 39 -29.36 -10.76 -13.09
CA ARG A 39 -29.08 -10.82 -11.65
C ARG A 39 -27.95 -11.78 -11.31
N LEU A 40 -27.90 -12.94 -11.98
CA LEU A 40 -26.80 -13.89 -11.81
C LEU A 40 -25.48 -13.35 -12.36
N LEU A 41 -25.51 -12.66 -13.50
CA LEU A 41 -24.32 -11.97 -14.02
C LEU A 41 -23.81 -10.89 -13.06
N PHE A 42 -24.71 -10.13 -12.44
CA PHE A 42 -24.35 -9.14 -11.44
C PHE A 42 -23.69 -9.77 -10.21
N LEU A 43 -24.25 -10.86 -9.69
CA LEU A 43 -23.65 -11.60 -8.57
C LEU A 43 -22.28 -12.17 -8.93
N PHE A 44 -22.15 -12.75 -10.13
CA PHE A 44 -20.88 -13.26 -10.63
C PHE A 44 -19.81 -12.17 -10.75
N PHE A 45 -20.20 -10.98 -11.23
CA PHE A 45 -19.32 -9.81 -11.27
C PHE A 45 -18.82 -9.41 -9.88
N ILE A 46 -19.73 -9.34 -8.89
CA ILE A 46 -19.36 -9.06 -7.49
C ILE A 46 -18.45 -10.15 -6.93
N SER A 47 -18.72 -11.43 -7.21
CA SER A 47 -17.86 -12.54 -6.76
C SER A 47 -16.44 -12.43 -7.31
N ILE A 48 -16.27 -12.13 -8.60
CA ILE A 48 -14.94 -11.91 -9.19
C ILE A 48 -14.25 -10.72 -8.52
N PHE A 49 -14.98 -9.62 -8.34
CA PHE A 49 -14.44 -8.43 -7.67
C PHE A 49 -13.98 -8.74 -6.24
N TYR A 50 -14.77 -9.50 -5.50
CA TYR A 50 -14.45 -9.92 -4.14
C TYR A 50 -13.17 -10.75 -4.07
N VAL A 51 -13.06 -11.80 -4.90
CA VAL A 51 -11.86 -12.65 -4.95
C VAL A 51 -10.62 -11.85 -5.34
N GLY A 52 -10.77 -10.93 -6.30
CA GLY A 52 -9.69 -10.03 -6.72
C GLY A 52 -9.19 -9.15 -5.57
N ASN A 53 -10.10 -8.57 -4.79
CA ASN A 53 -9.75 -7.75 -3.62
C ASN A 53 -9.04 -8.58 -2.54
N THR A 54 -9.53 -9.79 -2.24
CA THR A 54 -8.91 -10.67 -1.25
C THR A 54 -7.44 -10.96 -1.56
N HIS A 55 -7.11 -11.23 -2.82
CA HIS A 55 -5.72 -11.49 -3.22
C HIS A 55 -4.82 -10.23 -3.09
N TYR A 56 -5.39 -9.04 -3.31
CA TYR A 56 -4.68 -7.78 -3.07
C TYR A 56 -4.41 -7.56 -1.58
N HIS A 57 -5.39 -7.82 -0.72
CA HIS A 57 -5.23 -7.71 0.73
C HIS A 57 -4.12 -8.61 1.28
N GLU A 58 -4.02 -9.85 0.81
CA GLU A 58 -2.97 -10.77 1.26
C GLU A 58 -1.56 -10.24 0.94
N LYS A 59 -1.37 -9.66 -0.24
CA LYS A 59 -0.10 -9.02 -0.62
C LYS A 59 0.19 -7.77 0.22
N MET A 60 -0.83 -6.96 0.49
CA MET A 60 -0.69 -5.77 1.32
C MET A 60 -0.26 -6.13 2.75
N VAL A 61 -0.91 -7.12 3.36
CA VAL A 61 -0.59 -7.56 4.74
C VAL A 61 0.87 -8.03 4.84
N ARG A 62 1.35 -8.81 3.87
CA ARG A 62 2.77 -9.22 3.83
C ARG A 62 3.71 -8.03 3.74
N ARG A 63 3.37 -7.03 2.91
CA ARG A 63 4.17 -5.82 2.75
C ARG A 63 4.20 -4.98 4.03
N ILE A 64 3.08 -4.87 4.71
CA ILE A 64 2.98 -4.16 6.00
C ILE A 64 3.91 -4.81 7.01
N GLY A 65 3.88 -6.14 7.15
CA GLY A 65 4.76 -6.84 8.08
C GLY A 65 6.25 -6.65 7.78
N GLN A 66 6.65 -6.58 6.51
CA GLN A 66 8.04 -6.26 6.14
C GLN A 66 8.42 -4.82 6.52
N LEU A 67 7.55 -3.86 6.22
CA LEU A 67 7.77 -2.45 6.54
C LEU A 67 7.84 -2.21 8.05
N GLU A 68 7.01 -2.91 8.84
CA GLU A 68 7.05 -2.84 10.31
C GLU A 68 8.41 -3.30 10.84
N GLN A 69 8.96 -4.40 10.31
CA GLN A 69 10.30 -4.87 10.68
C GLN A 69 11.40 -3.85 10.33
N GLU A 70 11.32 -3.22 9.16
CA GLU A 70 12.27 -2.17 8.75
C GLU A 70 12.20 -0.94 9.67
N VAL A 71 10.99 -0.51 10.03
CA VAL A 71 10.78 0.63 10.95
C VAL A 71 11.29 0.31 12.35
N ASP A 72 11.04 -0.90 12.85
CA ASP A 72 11.53 -1.31 14.17
C ASP A 72 13.06 -1.39 14.21
N ALA A 73 13.69 -1.93 13.16
CA ALA A 73 15.15 -1.92 13.02
C ALA A 73 15.70 -0.48 13.04
N LEU A 74 15.11 0.42 12.25
CA LEU A 74 15.53 1.81 12.19
C LEU A 74 15.34 2.54 13.54
N ARG A 75 14.28 2.22 14.29
CA ARG A 75 14.05 2.75 15.63
C ARG A 75 15.13 2.31 16.61
N VAL A 76 15.57 1.05 16.53
CA VAL A 76 16.66 0.54 17.37
C VAL A 76 17.97 1.27 17.06
N ASP A 77 18.28 1.44 15.77
CA ASP A 77 19.49 2.16 15.33
C ASP A 77 19.49 3.62 15.81
N TYR A 78 18.37 4.32 15.63
CA TYR A 78 18.22 5.70 16.11
C TYR A 78 18.41 5.80 17.62
N THR A 79 17.80 4.90 18.37
CA THR A 79 17.87 4.89 19.84
C THR A 79 19.30 4.64 20.31
N THR A 80 20.01 3.72 19.66
CA THR A 80 21.41 3.40 19.95
C THR A 80 22.31 4.60 19.64
N LEU A 81 22.16 5.19 18.46
CA LEU A 81 22.92 6.37 18.06
C LEU A 81 22.67 7.57 18.99
N GLN A 82 21.42 7.76 19.43
CA GLN A 82 21.06 8.77 20.39
C GLN A 82 21.74 8.52 21.75
N ALA A 83 21.78 7.28 22.22
CA ALA A 83 22.46 6.92 23.47
C ALA A 83 23.97 7.19 23.39
N ASP A 84 24.61 6.85 22.28
CA ASP A 84 26.04 7.12 22.02
C ASP A 84 26.31 8.62 21.97
N TYR A 85 25.48 9.39 21.25
CA TYR A 85 25.58 10.84 21.21
C TYR A 85 25.42 11.46 22.60
N MET A 86 24.44 10.99 23.38
CA MET A 86 24.25 11.44 24.75
C MET A 86 25.46 11.14 25.62
N PHE A 87 26.06 9.94 25.51
CA PHE A 87 27.27 9.56 26.22
C PHE A 87 28.45 10.47 25.84
N ASP A 88 28.67 10.70 24.56
CA ASP A 88 29.74 11.56 24.04
C ASP A 88 29.55 13.04 24.41
N SER A 89 28.31 13.50 24.50
CA SER A 89 27.96 14.86 24.91
C SER A 89 28.03 15.08 26.43
N LYS A 90 28.24 14.03 27.24
CA LYS A 90 28.37 14.18 28.69
C LYS A 90 29.58 15.05 29.02
N GLN A 91 29.35 16.05 29.86
CA GLN A 91 30.37 16.98 30.34
C GLN A 91 31.63 16.26 30.86
N SER A 92 31.46 15.17 31.62
CA SER A 92 32.58 14.34 32.09
C SER A 92 33.40 13.66 30.99
N GLU A 93 32.76 13.20 29.90
CA GLU A 93 33.46 12.56 28.77
C GLU A 93 34.14 13.61 27.90
N VAL A 94 33.47 14.74 27.67
CA VAL A 94 34.06 15.90 27.00
C VAL A 94 35.28 16.39 27.78
N ALA A 95 35.17 16.59 29.09
CA ALA A 95 36.25 17.03 29.97
C ALA A 95 37.46 16.08 29.92
N LYS A 96 37.24 14.75 29.95
CA LYS A 96 38.31 13.76 29.76
C LYS A 96 38.99 13.89 28.39
N ARG A 97 38.23 14.14 27.31
CA ARG A 97 38.76 14.31 25.95
C ARG A 97 39.56 15.61 25.82
N VAL A 98 39.08 16.73 26.38
CA VAL A 98 39.77 18.03 26.33
C VAL A 98 40.88 18.19 27.38
N ALA A 99 40.96 17.34 28.40
CA ALA A 99 42.03 17.36 29.40
C ALA A 99 43.42 17.18 28.77
N LYS A 100 43.54 16.39 27.69
CA LYS A 100 44.79 16.24 26.92
C LYS A 100 45.24 17.54 26.25
N MET A 101 44.32 18.49 26.05
CA MET A 101 44.59 19.82 25.49
C MET A 101 44.79 20.89 26.58
N GLY A 102 44.85 20.50 27.87
CA GLY A 102 45.09 21.41 28.99
C GLY A 102 43.88 22.26 29.39
N LEU A 103 42.67 21.87 29.00
CA LEU A 103 41.42 22.53 29.36
C LEU A 103 40.76 21.79 30.54
N TYR A 104 40.27 22.54 31.54
CA TYR A 104 39.69 22.01 32.77
C TYR A 104 38.25 22.51 32.97
N GLU A 105 37.38 21.69 33.55
CA GLU A 105 36.04 22.13 33.95
C GLU A 105 36.10 23.15 35.09
N ALA A 106 35.27 24.19 35.00
CA ALA A 106 35.11 25.15 36.08
C ALA A 106 34.32 24.49 37.24
N PRO A 107 34.86 24.42 38.46
CA PRO A 107 34.25 23.70 39.58
C PRO A 107 33.01 24.39 40.16
N SER A 108 32.76 25.66 39.82
CA SER A 108 31.65 26.45 40.34
C SER A 108 30.82 27.05 39.20
N PRO A 109 29.48 26.98 39.28
CA PRO A 109 28.62 27.64 38.30
C PRO A 109 28.83 29.16 38.34
N PRO A 110 28.83 29.85 37.17
CA PRO A 110 29.04 31.29 37.11
C PRO A 110 27.93 32.05 37.85
N SER A 111 28.32 32.98 38.72
CA SER A 111 27.39 33.82 39.48
C SER A 111 26.64 34.79 38.56
N LYS A 112 25.30 34.70 38.53
CA LYS A 112 24.47 35.68 37.83
C LYS A 112 24.56 37.03 38.53
N ILE A 113 25.07 38.05 37.85
CA ILE A 113 25.04 39.43 38.32
C ILE A 113 23.60 39.93 38.19
N LYS A 114 22.93 40.19 39.33
CA LYS A 114 21.68 40.93 39.36
C LYS A 114 22.01 42.39 39.64
N LEU A 115 21.68 43.28 38.70
CA LEU A 115 21.72 44.73 38.93
C LEU A 115 20.57 45.09 39.88
N LYS A 116 20.89 45.91 40.89
CA LYS A 116 19.94 46.39 41.90
C LYS A 116 19.11 47.55 41.35
#